data_AF-A0AA95N2D4-F1
#
_entry.id   AF-A0AA95N2D4-F1
#
_cell.length_a   1.000
_cell.length_b   1.000
_cell.length_c   1.000
_cell.angle_alpha   90.00
_cell.angle_beta   90.00
_cell.angle_gamma   90.00
#
_symmetry.space_group_name_H-M   'P 1'
#
loop_
_entity.id
_entity.type
_entity.pdbx_description
1 polymer ?
#
loop_
_entity_poly.entity_id
_entity_poly.type
_entity_poly.pdbx_seq_one_letter_code
_entity_poly.pdbx_strand_id
1 'polypeptide(L)'
;MKGELEENMLSEKLKNLYTENRTLADEFPFDEYYPLLRNFLVQEINLGAELLSPYRFAVTYGLSPRSSVRFFLGLADEEEIIYQYYKYECEECNTTNIIKDEAELLDFKCKNCGFEDYLVKTEHLSEVKLLFKISGPLLEEIRNNLKELPLTEVSNFSSTLDEGTLVSLSTLTEIANDGGRPISKLSESLQNRIEEYRQRAFL
;
A
#
# COMPACT_ATOMS: atom_id res chain seq x y z
N MET A 1 -25.90 -15.98 -26.67
CA MET A 1 -25.19 -15.83 -25.38
C MET A 1 -24.05 -14.85 -25.60
N LYS A 2 -24.27 -13.58 -25.30
CA LYS A 2 -23.21 -12.58 -25.15
C LYS A 2 -23.21 -12.25 -23.66
N GLY A 3 -22.33 -12.90 -22.91
CA GLY A 3 -21.98 -12.42 -21.58
C GLY A 3 -21.01 -11.29 -21.79
N GLU A 4 -21.52 -10.07 -21.92
CA GLU A 4 -20.71 -8.88 -21.63
C GLU A 4 -20.39 -9.00 -20.14
N LEU A 5 -19.13 -9.34 -19.85
CA LEU A 5 -18.58 -9.21 -18.50
C LEU A 5 -18.78 -7.75 -18.13
N GLU A 6 -19.66 -7.47 -17.16
CA GLU A 6 -19.71 -6.16 -16.53
C GLU A 6 -18.29 -5.82 -16.11
N GLU A 7 -17.74 -4.74 -16.68
CA GLU A 7 -16.45 -4.23 -16.29
C GLU A 7 -16.55 -3.81 -14.82
N ASN A 8 -15.94 -4.62 -13.95
CA ASN A 8 -15.87 -4.34 -12.53
C ASN A 8 -15.08 -3.04 -12.31
N MET A 9 -15.52 -2.19 -11.38
CA MET A 9 -14.95 -0.85 -11.15
C MET A 9 -13.43 -0.92 -10.86
N LEU A 10 -12.95 -2.01 -10.25
CA LEU A 10 -11.52 -2.28 -10.06
C LEU A 10 -10.75 -2.35 -11.39
N SER A 11 -11.32 -3.02 -12.41
CA SER A 11 -10.68 -3.19 -13.71
C SER A 11 -10.51 -1.86 -14.41
N GLU A 12 -11.56 -1.02 -14.44
CA GLU A 12 -11.50 0.30 -15.08
C GLU A 12 -10.46 1.20 -14.43
N LYS A 13 -10.45 1.27 -13.09
CA LYS A 13 -9.48 2.08 -12.34
C LYS A 13 -8.05 1.62 -12.55
N LEU A 14 -7.81 0.31 -12.53
CA LEU A 14 -6.49 -0.23 -12.80
C LEU A 14 -6.06 0.03 -14.25
N LYS A 15 -6.95 -0.11 -15.24
CA LYS A 15 -6.62 0.22 -16.64
C LYS A 15 -6.21 1.69 -16.79
N ASN A 16 -6.91 2.61 -16.12
CA ASN A 16 -6.56 4.02 -16.12
C ASN A 16 -5.17 4.24 -15.48
N LEU A 17 -4.95 3.69 -14.28
CA LEU A 17 -3.66 3.75 -13.60
C LEU A 17 -2.51 3.22 -14.48
N TYR A 18 -2.69 2.08 -15.12
CA TYR A 18 -1.71 1.47 -16.02
C TYR A 18 -1.46 2.29 -17.28
N THR A 19 -2.47 3.01 -17.77
CA THR A 19 -2.32 3.91 -18.93
C THR A 19 -1.47 5.12 -18.57
N GLU A 20 -1.62 5.63 -17.36
CA GLU A 20 -0.87 6.80 -16.87
C GLU A 20 0.52 6.47 -16.35
N ASN A 21 0.68 5.30 -15.71
CA ASN A 21 1.91 4.88 -15.06
C ASN A 21 2.64 3.82 -15.90
N ARG A 22 3.52 4.30 -16.80
CA ARG A 22 4.31 3.43 -17.68
C ARG A 22 5.23 2.48 -16.94
N THR A 23 5.84 2.90 -15.83
CA THR A 23 6.74 2.03 -15.04
C THR A 23 5.96 0.85 -14.47
N LEU A 24 4.76 1.09 -13.93
CA LEU A 24 3.88 0.03 -13.45
C LEU A 24 3.47 -0.92 -14.57
N ALA A 25 3.07 -0.38 -15.72
CA ALA A 25 2.66 -1.18 -16.86
C ALA A 25 3.78 -2.06 -17.45
N ASP A 26 5.01 -1.53 -17.52
CA ASP A 26 6.17 -2.25 -18.04
C ASP A 26 6.64 -3.37 -17.09
N GLU A 27 6.67 -3.09 -15.78
CA GLU A 27 7.22 -4.02 -14.78
C GLU A 27 6.21 -5.06 -14.28
N PHE A 28 4.92 -4.72 -14.30
CA PHE A 28 3.86 -5.54 -13.73
C PHE A 28 2.68 -5.69 -14.69
N PRO A 29 2.82 -6.37 -15.85
CA PRO A 29 1.82 -6.36 -16.92
C PRO A 29 0.39 -6.65 -16.45
N PHE A 30 -0.58 -5.84 -16.93
CA PHE A 30 -1.97 -5.88 -16.44
C PHE A 30 -2.59 -7.27 -16.55
N ASP A 31 -2.46 -7.92 -17.72
CA ASP A 31 -3.08 -9.23 -17.97
C ASP A 31 -2.52 -10.34 -17.06
N GLU A 32 -1.30 -10.17 -16.54
CA GLU A 32 -0.66 -11.10 -15.62
C GLU A 32 -0.99 -10.79 -14.16
N TYR A 33 -0.97 -9.51 -13.76
CA TYR A 33 -1.11 -9.09 -12.37
C TYR A 33 -2.54 -8.83 -11.92
N TYR A 34 -3.43 -8.41 -12.83
CA TYR A 34 -4.84 -8.14 -12.50
C TYR A 34 -5.56 -9.36 -11.90
N PRO A 35 -5.46 -10.58 -12.47
CA PRO A 35 -6.11 -11.75 -11.87
C PRO A 35 -5.57 -12.08 -10.47
N LEU A 36 -4.26 -11.91 -10.24
CA LEU A 36 -3.62 -12.14 -8.95
C LEU A 36 -4.11 -11.16 -7.89
N LEU A 37 -4.12 -9.86 -8.24
CA LEU A 37 -4.59 -8.80 -7.35
C LEU A 37 -6.07 -9.00 -7.01
N ARG A 38 -6.92 -9.26 -8.02
CA ARG A 38 -8.36 -9.49 -7.81
C ARG A 38 -8.59 -10.67 -6.87
N ASN A 39 -7.94 -11.80 -7.10
CA ASN A 39 -8.08 -12.99 -6.25
C ASN A 39 -7.58 -12.73 -4.83
N PHE A 40 -6.48 -11.99 -4.68
CA PHE A 40 -5.94 -11.60 -3.37
C PHE A 40 -6.91 -10.73 -2.60
N LEU A 41 -7.43 -9.66 -3.22
CA LEU A 41 -8.37 -8.74 -2.57
C LEU A 41 -9.63 -9.47 -2.10
N VAL A 42 -10.17 -10.37 -2.93
CA VAL A 42 -11.31 -11.22 -2.56
C VAL A 42 -11.01 -12.09 -1.35
N GLN A 43 -9.84 -12.73 -1.31
CA GLN A 43 -9.43 -13.56 -0.17
C GLN A 43 -9.25 -12.74 1.10
N GLU A 44 -8.54 -11.62 1.03
CA GLU A 44 -8.31 -10.74 2.18
C GLU A 44 -9.62 -10.16 2.73
N ILE A 45 -10.52 -9.70 1.85
CA ILE A 45 -11.83 -9.18 2.26
C ILE A 45 -12.70 -10.26 2.89
N ASN A 46 -12.70 -11.49 2.36
CA ASN A 46 -13.41 -12.62 2.97
C ASN A 46 -12.88 -12.97 4.36
N LEU A 47 -11.58 -12.77 4.61
CA LEU A 47 -10.95 -12.91 5.93
C LEU A 47 -11.21 -11.72 6.85
N GLY A 48 -11.95 -10.71 6.39
CA GLY A 48 -12.25 -9.49 7.14
C GLY A 48 -11.09 -8.50 7.21
N ALA A 49 -10.08 -8.63 6.35
CA ALA A 49 -8.94 -7.73 6.34
C ALA A 49 -9.30 -6.38 5.70
N GLU A 50 -8.99 -5.29 6.40
CA GLU A 50 -9.03 -3.94 5.84
C GLU A 50 -7.66 -3.50 5.31
N LEU A 51 -6.60 -4.08 5.87
CA LEU A 51 -5.21 -3.80 5.52
C LEU A 51 -4.67 -4.94 4.66
N LEU A 52 -3.89 -4.59 3.66
CA LEU A 52 -3.23 -5.51 2.77
C LEU A 52 -1.75 -5.66 3.14
N SER A 53 -1.24 -6.88 3.00
CA SER A 53 0.17 -7.18 3.17
C SER A 53 0.78 -7.56 1.82
N PRO A 54 1.69 -6.74 1.26
CA PRO A 54 2.45 -7.10 0.06
C PRO A 54 3.26 -8.40 0.24
N TYR A 55 3.68 -8.70 1.48
CA TYR A 55 4.38 -9.95 1.78
C TYR A 55 3.46 -11.16 1.71
N ARG A 56 2.22 -11.05 2.22
CA ARG A 56 1.23 -12.12 2.03
C ARG A 56 0.92 -12.32 0.55
N PHE A 57 0.79 -11.23 -0.23
CA PHE A 57 0.67 -11.32 -1.68
C PHE A 57 1.87 -12.05 -2.31
N ALA A 58 3.09 -11.70 -1.91
CA ALA A 58 4.31 -12.34 -2.40
C ALA A 58 4.32 -13.85 -2.12
N VAL A 59 4.02 -14.25 -0.89
CA VAL A 59 3.99 -15.65 -0.46
C VAL A 59 2.90 -16.42 -1.20
N THR A 60 1.68 -15.87 -1.31
CA THR A 60 0.53 -16.53 -1.96
C THR A 60 0.81 -16.85 -3.43
N TYR A 61 1.54 -15.98 -4.13
CA TYR A 61 1.79 -16.13 -5.57
C TYR A 61 3.23 -16.47 -5.95
N GLY A 62 4.09 -16.78 -4.96
CA GLY A 62 5.49 -17.12 -5.20
C GLY A 62 6.32 -15.99 -5.82
N LEU A 63 5.98 -14.74 -5.53
CA LEU A 63 6.68 -13.55 -6.01
C LEU A 63 7.76 -13.09 -5.01
N SER A 64 8.67 -12.24 -5.48
CA SER A 64 9.67 -11.66 -4.59
C SER A 64 9.01 -10.60 -3.67
N PRO A 65 9.32 -10.58 -2.36
CA PRO A 65 8.78 -9.55 -1.47
C PRO A 65 9.08 -8.13 -1.92
N ARG A 66 10.29 -7.89 -2.44
CA ARG A 66 10.70 -6.58 -3.00
C ARG A 66 9.79 -6.17 -4.16
N SER A 67 9.54 -7.08 -5.11
CA SER A 67 8.66 -6.84 -6.26
C SER A 67 7.22 -6.60 -5.83
N SER A 68 6.70 -7.35 -4.86
CA SER A 68 5.34 -7.16 -4.36
C SER A 68 5.17 -5.84 -3.63
N VAL A 69 6.14 -5.42 -2.81
CA VAL A 69 6.11 -4.07 -2.21
C VAL A 69 6.10 -3.00 -3.29
N ARG A 70 6.97 -3.12 -4.30
CA ARG A 70 7.04 -2.18 -5.43
C ARG A 70 5.72 -2.11 -6.21
N PHE A 71 5.09 -3.25 -6.46
CA PHE A 71 3.78 -3.31 -7.10
C PHE A 71 2.72 -2.54 -6.29
N PHE A 72 2.64 -2.77 -4.98
CA PHE A 72 1.68 -2.09 -4.11
C PHE A 72 1.93 -0.58 -4.00
N LEU A 73 3.20 -0.15 -4.01
CA LEU A 73 3.54 1.26 -4.12
C LEU A 73 2.99 1.88 -5.41
N GLY A 74 3.12 1.18 -6.55
CA GLY A 74 2.53 1.63 -7.81
C GLY A 74 1.01 1.71 -7.80
N LEU A 75 0.34 0.79 -7.10
CA LEU A 75 -1.12 0.81 -6.92
C LEU A 75 -1.61 1.98 -6.08
N ALA A 76 -0.79 2.46 -5.14
CA ALA A 76 -1.16 3.53 -4.21
C ALA A 76 -1.23 4.92 -4.86
N ASP A 77 -0.79 5.07 -6.12
CA ASP A 77 -1.03 6.30 -6.90
C ASP A 77 -2.51 6.51 -7.23
N GLU A 78 -3.33 5.46 -7.15
CA GLU A 78 -4.78 5.53 -7.30
C GLU A 78 -5.45 5.25 -5.95
N GLU A 79 -5.77 6.33 -5.24
CA GLU A 79 -6.42 6.31 -3.92
C GLU A 79 -7.77 5.58 -3.91
N GLU A 80 -8.41 5.47 -5.07
CA GLU A 80 -9.65 4.73 -5.21
C GLU A 80 -9.46 3.20 -5.26
N ILE A 81 -8.21 2.71 -5.27
CA ILE A 81 -7.88 1.28 -5.18
C ILE A 81 -7.27 0.97 -3.81
N ILE A 82 -6.12 1.56 -3.49
CA ILE A 82 -5.37 1.30 -2.25
C ILE A 82 -4.86 2.62 -1.69
N TYR A 83 -5.09 2.85 -0.40
CA TYR A 83 -4.44 3.93 0.34
C TYR A 83 -3.10 3.47 0.91
N GLN A 84 -2.10 4.34 0.82
CA GLN A 84 -0.84 4.23 1.54
C GLN A 84 -0.89 5.05 2.83
N TYR A 85 -0.76 4.38 3.98
CA TYR A 85 -0.66 5.01 5.29
C TYR A 85 0.66 4.68 5.96
N TYR A 86 1.03 5.46 6.97
CA TYR A 86 2.21 5.24 7.77
C TYR A 86 1.83 4.93 9.22
N LYS A 87 2.54 4.00 9.85
CA LYS A 87 2.44 3.63 11.26
C LYS A 87 3.71 4.05 11.97
N TYR A 88 3.57 4.80 13.05
CA TYR A 88 4.68 5.17 13.93
C TYR A 88 4.26 4.98 15.39
N GLU A 89 5.14 4.36 16.18
CA GLU A 89 4.95 4.20 17.62
C GLU A 89 5.67 5.33 18.33
N CYS A 90 4.91 6.16 19.05
CA CYS A 90 5.48 7.34 19.71
C CYS A 90 6.41 6.94 20.84
N GLU A 91 7.66 7.37 20.78
CA GLU A 91 8.71 7.04 21.76
C GLU A 91 8.40 7.53 23.19
N GLU A 92 7.66 8.63 23.33
CA GLU A 92 7.34 9.21 24.65
C GLU A 92 6.22 8.46 25.40
N CYS A 93 5.28 7.86 24.67
CA CYS A 93 4.07 7.29 25.30
C CYS A 93 3.62 5.94 24.74
N ASN A 94 4.43 5.33 23.85
CA ASN A 94 4.17 4.06 23.16
C ASN A 94 2.82 3.99 22.44
N THR A 95 2.23 5.15 22.12
CA THR A 95 0.97 5.18 21.39
C THR A 95 1.26 4.95 19.92
N THR A 96 0.57 3.98 19.31
CA THR A 96 0.59 3.77 17.86
C THR A 96 -0.20 4.87 17.16
N ASN A 97 0.43 5.58 16.25
CA ASN A 97 -0.17 6.61 15.41
C ASN A 97 -0.26 6.11 13.97
N ILE A 98 -1.46 6.21 13.40
CA ILE A 98 -1.69 6.02 11.96
C ILE A 98 -1.75 7.40 11.31
N ILE A 99 -0.82 7.63 10.39
CA ILE A 99 -0.56 8.86 9.67
C ILE A 99 -1.03 8.65 8.24
N LYS A 100 -1.95 9.50 7.77
CA LYS A 100 -2.60 9.32 6.46
C LYS A 100 -2.01 10.19 5.37
N ASP A 101 -1.39 11.29 5.74
CA ASP A 101 -0.81 12.28 4.85
C ASP A 101 0.71 12.32 5.07
N GLU A 102 1.46 12.44 3.99
CA GLU A 102 2.91 12.66 4.04
C GLU A 102 3.28 13.98 4.70
N ALA A 103 2.41 15.00 4.65
CA ALA A 103 2.63 16.25 5.36
C ALA A 103 2.70 16.03 6.88
N GLU A 104 1.92 15.09 7.42
CA GLU A 104 1.97 14.72 8.84
C GLU A 104 3.24 13.95 9.21
N LEU A 105 4.04 13.45 8.25
CA LEU A 105 5.38 12.90 8.55
C LEU A 105 6.41 14.01 8.82
N LEU A 106 6.19 15.19 8.26
CA LEU A 106 7.06 16.34 8.45
C LEU A 106 6.74 17.02 9.77
N ASP A 107 5.47 17.29 10.03
CA ASP A 107 5.03 17.97 11.24
C ASP A 107 4.23 16.98 12.12
N PHE A 108 4.88 15.89 12.51
CA PHE A 108 4.22 14.84 13.27
C PHE A 108 3.83 15.36 14.65
N LYS A 109 2.61 15.01 15.07
CA LYS A 109 2.12 15.23 16.42
C LYS A 109 1.44 13.98 16.95
N CYS A 110 1.94 13.45 18.06
CA CYS A 110 1.33 12.29 18.71
C CYS A 110 -0.09 12.63 19.18
N LYS A 111 -1.04 11.78 18.82
CA LYS A 111 -2.47 11.97 19.13
C LYS A 111 -2.78 11.85 20.64
N ASN A 112 -1.89 11.25 21.42
CA ASN A 112 -2.09 11.01 22.84
C ASN A 112 -1.34 12.01 23.73
N CYS A 113 -0.02 12.09 23.61
CA CYS A 113 0.79 12.97 24.48
C CYS A 113 1.09 14.34 23.87
N GLY A 114 0.80 14.55 22.58
CA GLY A 114 1.12 15.80 21.89
C GLY A 114 2.61 16.02 21.59
N PHE A 115 3.46 15.00 21.75
CA PHE A 115 4.85 15.02 21.29
C PHE A 115 4.92 15.38 19.81
N GLU A 116 5.82 16.30 19.46
CA GLU A 116 6.01 16.80 18.10
C GLU A 116 7.42 16.46 17.60
N ASP A 117 7.53 15.93 16.39
CA ASP A 117 8.82 15.67 15.75
C ASP A 117 8.70 15.62 14.22
N TYR A 118 9.85 15.47 13.55
CA TYR A 118 9.98 15.30 12.12
C TYR A 118 10.34 13.83 11.83
N LEU A 119 9.35 13.00 11.53
CA LEU A 119 9.54 11.56 11.29
C LEU A 119 10.28 11.23 9.98
N VAL A 120 10.56 12.24 9.17
CA VAL A 120 11.41 12.14 7.98
C VAL A 120 12.91 12.20 8.28
N LYS A 121 13.30 12.48 9.53
CA LYS A 121 14.71 12.42 9.94
C LYS A 121 15.23 10.99 9.82
N THR A 122 16.51 10.86 9.42
CA THR A 122 17.16 9.57 9.17
C THR A 122 17.05 8.59 10.34
N GLU A 123 17.04 9.09 11.58
CA GLU A 123 16.86 8.29 12.80
C GLU A 123 15.49 7.59 12.85
N HIS A 124 14.41 8.25 12.44
CA HIS A 124 13.05 7.70 12.49
C HIS A 124 12.62 6.95 11.23
N LEU A 125 13.32 7.09 10.09
CA LEU A 125 12.96 6.42 8.83
C LEU A 125 12.88 4.90 8.95
N SER A 126 13.63 4.31 9.89
CA SER A 126 13.60 2.86 10.15
C SER A 126 12.39 2.40 10.98
N GLU A 127 11.80 3.33 11.74
CA GLU A 127 10.73 3.13 12.71
C GLU A 127 9.35 3.35 12.08
N VAL A 128 9.26 4.28 11.15
CA VAL A 128 8.04 4.52 10.36
C VAL A 128 7.78 3.33 9.44
N LYS A 129 6.64 2.67 9.62
CA LYS A 129 6.20 1.49 8.86
C LYS A 129 5.11 1.86 7.85
N LEU A 130 5.11 1.21 6.68
CA LEU A 130 4.04 1.38 5.70
C LEU A 130 2.88 0.43 5.94
N LEU A 131 1.66 0.92 5.70
CA LEU A 131 0.43 0.14 5.66
C LEU A 131 -0.30 0.42 4.35
N PHE A 132 -0.84 -0.62 3.74
CA PHE A 132 -1.73 -0.50 2.59
C PHE A 132 -3.16 -0.81 3.01
N LYS A 133 -4.11 0.09 2.74
CA LYS A 133 -5.52 -0.09 3.08
C LYS A 133 -6.36 -0.15 1.81
N ILE A 134 -7.28 -1.10 1.72
CA ILE A 134 -8.24 -1.15 0.60
C ILE A 134 -9.14 0.08 0.65
N SER A 135 -9.40 0.72 -0.51
CA SER A 135 -10.32 1.85 -0.55
C SER A 135 -11.72 1.45 -0.08
N GLY A 136 -12.43 2.35 0.62
CA GLY A 136 -13.80 2.10 1.08
C GLY A 136 -14.77 1.72 -0.06
N PRO A 137 -14.78 2.47 -1.18
CA PRO A 137 -15.62 2.13 -2.33
C PRO A 137 -15.36 0.73 -2.90
N LEU A 138 -14.10 0.36 -3.07
CA LEU A 138 -13.71 -0.95 -3.62
C LEU A 138 -14.05 -2.10 -2.65
N LEU A 139 -13.83 -1.87 -1.36
CA LEU A 139 -14.14 -2.85 -0.31
C LEU A 139 -15.64 -3.15 -0.24
N GLU A 140 -16.50 -2.14 -0.36
CA GLU A 140 -17.96 -2.34 -0.39
C GLU A 140 -18.43 -3.01 -1.68
N GLU A 141 -17.86 -2.66 -2.83
CA GLU A 141 -18.15 -3.34 -4.10
C GLU A 141 -17.85 -4.84 -4.03
N ILE A 142 -16.65 -5.21 -3.59
CA ILE A 142 -16.24 -6.62 -3.51
C ILE A 142 -17.13 -7.37 -2.49
N ARG A 143 -17.45 -6.76 -1.34
CA ARG A 143 -18.36 -7.36 -0.34
C ARG A 143 -19.75 -7.62 -0.91
N ASN A 144 -20.27 -6.72 -1.72
CA ASN A 144 -21.60 -6.89 -2.34
C ASN A 144 -21.59 -8.01 -3.37
N ASN A 145 -20.56 -8.08 -4.21
CA ASN A 145 -20.39 -9.16 -5.19
C ASN A 145 -20.18 -10.54 -4.54
N LEU A 146 -19.59 -10.59 -3.34
CA LEU A 146 -19.37 -11.83 -2.59
C LEU A 146 -20.65 -12.42 -1.97
N LYS A 147 -21.61 -11.57 -1.58
CA LYS A 147 -22.91 -12.01 -1.04
C LYS A 147 -23.75 -12.78 -2.07
N GLU A 148 -23.44 -12.62 -3.36
CA GLU A 148 -24.16 -13.27 -4.46
C GLU A 148 -23.59 -14.64 -4.86
N LEU A 149 -22.44 -15.06 -4.30
CA LEU A 149 -21.80 -16.33 -4.59
C LEU A 149 -21.91 -17.30 -3.40
N PRO A 150 -22.39 -18.55 -3.59
CA PRO A 150 -22.43 -19.53 -2.51
C PRO A 150 -21.01 -19.88 -2.06
N LEU A 151 -20.78 -19.76 -0.75
CA LEU A 151 -19.48 -19.93 -0.09
C LEU A 151 -18.84 -21.29 -0.41
N THR A 152 -17.81 -21.30 -1.24
CA THR A 152 -16.84 -22.42 -1.31
C THR A 152 -15.91 -22.33 -0.10
N GLU A 153 -15.70 -23.45 0.59
CA GLU A 153 -14.91 -23.57 1.81
C GLU A 153 -13.51 -22.94 1.66
N VAL A 154 -13.29 -21.82 2.34
CA VAL A 154 -11.99 -21.16 2.42
C VAL A 154 -11.22 -21.81 3.56
N SER A 155 -10.07 -22.40 3.24
CA SER A 155 -9.11 -22.96 4.20
C SER A 155 -8.75 -21.93 5.28
N ASN A 156 -8.74 -22.38 6.54
CA ASN A 156 -8.40 -21.60 7.73
C ASN A 156 -6.97 -21.01 7.67
N PHE A 157 -6.81 -19.83 7.07
CA PHE A 157 -5.68 -18.95 7.33
C PHE A 157 -6.11 -17.92 8.38
N SER A 158 -5.42 -17.93 9.53
CA SER A 158 -5.65 -16.98 10.61
C SER A 158 -5.29 -15.58 10.14
N SER A 159 -6.20 -14.62 10.32
CA SER A 159 -6.02 -13.20 10.00
C SER A 159 -5.30 -12.41 11.10
N THR A 160 -4.62 -13.08 12.03
CA THR A 160 -3.75 -12.40 12.99
C THR A 160 -2.70 -11.61 12.24
N LEU A 161 -2.74 -10.28 12.40
CA LEU A 161 -1.74 -9.31 11.99
C LEU A 161 -0.35 -9.93 12.03
N ASP A 162 0.18 -10.26 10.87
CA ASP A 162 1.60 -10.54 10.74
C ASP A 162 2.31 -9.18 10.77
N GLU A 163 2.48 -8.61 11.96
CA GLU A 163 3.36 -7.45 12.20
C GLU A 163 4.81 -7.74 11.77
N GLY A 164 5.13 -9.02 11.49
CA GLY A 164 6.45 -9.51 11.13
C GLY A 164 6.99 -9.05 9.78
N THR A 165 6.24 -8.30 8.96
CA THR A 165 6.78 -7.83 7.67
C THR A 165 6.20 -6.50 7.21
N LEU A 166 6.24 -5.48 8.07
CA LEU A 166 6.05 -4.11 7.62
C LEU A 166 7.36 -3.53 7.08
N VAL A 167 7.31 -2.85 5.93
CA VAL A 167 8.48 -2.21 5.33
C VAL A 167 8.73 -0.86 6.00
N SER A 168 9.98 -0.57 6.35
CA SER A 168 10.36 0.75 6.87
C SER A 168 10.44 1.79 5.76
N LEU A 169 10.26 3.06 6.11
CA LEU A 169 10.31 4.18 5.16
C LEU A 169 11.65 4.28 4.41
N SER A 170 12.76 3.95 5.08
CA SER A 170 14.08 3.88 4.44
C SER A 170 14.17 2.85 3.31
N THR A 171 13.67 1.64 3.53
CA THR A 171 13.70 0.57 2.52
C THR A 171 12.70 0.85 1.39
N LEU A 172 11.59 1.54 1.69
CA LEU A 172 10.60 1.91 0.68
C LEU A 172 11.15 2.86 -0.37
N THR A 173 11.92 3.88 0.02
CA THR A 173 12.47 4.84 -0.96
C THR A 173 13.39 4.11 -1.94
N GLU A 174 14.20 3.16 -1.47
CA GLU A 174 15.04 2.32 -2.34
C GLU A 174 14.22 1.39 -3.25
N ILE A 175 13.10 0.88 -2.78
CA ILE A 175 12.22 0.01 -3.57
C ILE A 175 11.42 0.82 -4.60
N ALA A 176 10.98 2.03 -4.24
CA ALA A 176 10.16 2.88 -5.09
C ALA A 176 10.93 3.44 -6.30
N ASN A 177 12.24 3.64 -6.16
CA ASN A 177 13.11 4.15 -7.22
C ASN A 177 14.13 3.10 -7.67
N ASP A 178 13.66 1.89 -7.95
CA ASP A 178 14.53 0.80 -8.40
C ASP A 178 15.15 1.12 -9.76
N GLY A 179 16.49 1.07 -9.85
CA GLY A 179 17.22 1.37 -11.07
C GLY A 179 17.02 2.80 -11.62
N GLY A 180 16.60 3.76 -10.80
CA GLY A 180 16.35 5.14 -11.24
C GLY A 180 15.00 5.34 -11.93
N ARG A 181 14.10 4.35 -11.87
CA ARG A 181 12.74 4.43 -12.41
C ARG A 181 11.72 4.52 -11.27
N PRO A 182 11.11 5.68 -11.00
CA PRO A 182 10.07 5.78 -10.00
C PRO A 182 8.85 4.95 -10.41
N ILE A 183 8.32 4.15 -9.48
CA ILE A 183 7.10 3.35 -9.67
C ILE A 183 5.83 4.13 -9.32
N SER A 184 5.94 5.19 -8.54
CA SER A 184 4.80 5.94 -7.99
C SER A 184 5.13 7.43 -7.90
N LYS A 185 4.18 8.27 -8.33
CA LYS A 185 4.26 9.73 -8.19
C LYS A 185 4.27 10.14 -6.72
N LEU A 186 3.49 9.46 -5.88
CA LEU A 186 3.45 9.68 -4.44
C LEU A 186 4.81 9.40 -3.81
N SER A 187 5.41 8.25 -4.14
CA SER A 187 6.74 7.89 -3.66
C SER A 187 7.83 8.85 -4.14
N GLU A 188 7.75 9.33 -5.39
CA GLU A 188 8.67 10.34 -5.93
C GLU A 188 8.54 11.68 -5.20
N SER A 189 7.32 12.13 -4.93
CA SER A 189 7.05 13.35 -4.17
C SER A 189 7.64 13.26 -2.76
N LEU A 190 7.43 12.15 -2.07
CA LEU A 190 8.02 11.91 -0.75
C LEU A 190 9.54 11.95 -0.78
N GLN A 191 10.18 11.30 -1.77
CA GLN A 191 11.64 11.34 -1.92
C GLN A 191 12.17 12.76 -2.08
N ASN A 192 11.54 13.54 -2.97
CA ASN A 192 11.92 14.92 -3.20
C ASN A 192 11.78 15.75 -1.91
N ARG A 193 10.69 15.57 -1.16
CA ARG A 193 10.48 16.26 0.12
C ARG A 193 11.51 15.86 1.15
N ILE A 194 11.78 14.57 1.34
CA ILE A 194 12.82 14.09 2.28
C ILE A 194 14.19 14.70 1.91
N GLU A 195 14.52 14.75 0.63
CA GLU A 195 15.78 15.31 0.14
C GLU A 195 15.86 16.83 0.35
N GLU A 196 14.80 17.58 0.06
CA GLU A 196 14.70 19.01 0.36
C GLU A 196 14.89 19.29 1.86
N TYR A 197 14.28 18.47 2.72
CA TYR A 197 14.44 18.60 4.17
C TYR A 197 15.87 18.34 4.62
N ARG A 198 16.53 17.31 4.09
CA ARG A 198 17.94 17.05 4.37
C ARG A 198 18.80 18.25 3.99
N GLN A 199 18.61 18.80 2.79
CA GLN A 199 19.37 19.96 2.33
C GLN A 199 19.16 21.20 3.22
N ARG A 200 17.95 21.38 3.77
CA ARG A 200 17.66 22.49 4.71
C ARG A 200 18.17 22.24 6.13
N ALA A 201 18.22 21.00 6.60
CA ALA A 201 18.67 20.65 7.94
C ALA A 201 20.22 20.71 8.11
N PHE A 202 20.96 20.73 6.99
CA PHE A 202 22.43 20.91 6.97
C PHE A 202 22.86 22.38 6.74
N LEU A 203 21.95 23.36 6.83
CA LEU A 203 22.20 24.80 6.83
C LEU A 203 21.91 25.41 8.20
#